data_AF-A0A2V8HLL5-F1
#
_entry.id   AF-A0A2V8HLL5-F1
#
_cell.length_a   1.000
_cell.length_b   1.000
_cell.length_c   1.000
_cell.angle_alpha   90.00
_cell.angle_beta   90.00
_cell.angle_gamma   90.00
#
_symmetry.space_group_name_H-M   'P 1'
#
loop_
_entity.id
_entity.type
_entity.pdbx_description
1 polymer ?
#
loop_
_entity_poly.entity_id
_entity_poly.type
_entity_poly.pdbx_seq_one_letter_code
_entity_poly.pdbx_strand_id
1 'polypeptide(L)'
;QQALEAPRFVKLTFPGTDVIVESRVPEGVRQALERRGHDIDVQSDFSNMVGGGQAVMHDARAKVNYGGSDPRKDGAAIPEPIL
;
A
#
# COMPACT_ATOMS: atom_id res chain seq x y z
N GLN A 1 -2.52 10.44 1.63
CA GLN A 1 -2.67 9.74 0.34
C GLN A 1 -1.40 9.01 -0.09
N GLN A 2 -0.30 9.70 -0.38
CA GLN A 2 0.92 9.10 -0.96
C GLN A 2 1.44 7.84 -0.23
N ALA A 3 1.45 7.82 1.10
CA ALA A 3 1.86 6.64 1.88
C ALA A 3 0.96 5.41 1.64
N LEU A 4 -0.35 5.62 1.41
CA LEU A 4 -1.28 4.54 1.08
C LEU A 4 -1.09 4.07 -0.37
N GLU A 5 -0.83 4.98 -1.29
CA GLU A 5 -0.72 4.64 -2.72
C GLU A 5 0.62 4.02 -3.10
N ALA A 6 1.65 4.19 -2.26
CA ALA A 6 2.96 3.61 -2.45
C ALA A 6 2.85 2.11 -2.85
N PRO A 7 3.68 1.63 -3.79
CA PRO A 7 3.77 0.21 -4.11
C PRO A 7 4.11 -0.61 -2.86
N ARG A 8 3.41 -1.73 -2.67
CA ARG A 8 3.58 -2.58 -1.49
C ARG A 8 3.96 -4.00 -1.85
N PHE A 9 4.36 -4.72 -0.80
CA PHE A 9 4.53 -6.16 -0.79
C PHE A 9 3.88 -6.73 0.48
N VAL A 10 3.58 -8.02 0.47
CA VAL A 10 3.15 -8.76 1.66
C VAL A 10 3.78 -10.15 1.66
N LYS A 11 4.17 -10.63 2.84
CA LYS A 11 4.55 -12.02 3.07
C LYS A 11 3.51 -12.63 4.01
N LEU A 12 2.76 -13.60 3.51
CA LEU A 12 1.66 -14.23 4.26
C LEU A 12 2.09 -15.50 5.00
N THR A 13 3.28 -16.01 4.70
CA THR A 13 3.85 -17.22 5.28
C THR A 13 5.05 -16.86 6.16
N PHE A 14 5.28 -17.63 7.22
CA PHE A 14 6.48 -17.46 8.06
C PHE A 14 7.76 -18.09 7.47
N PRO A 15 7.75 -19.36 6.99
CA PRO A 15 8.95 -19.97 6.41
C PRO A 15 9.20 -19.48 4.97
N GLY A 16 10.37 -19.81 4.41
CA GLY A 16 10.68 -19.54 3.01
C GLY A 16 10.95 -18.08 2.66
N THR A 17 11.10 -17.81 1.36
CA THR A 17 11.45 -16.50 0.81
C THR A 17 10.41 -15.97 -0.18
N ASP A 18 9.23 -16.60 -0.23
CA ASP A 18 8.08 -16.17 -1.01
C ASP A 18 7.60 -14.79 -0.55
N VAL A 19 7.27 -13.93 -1.51
CA VAL A 19 6.73 -12.60 -1.25
C VAL A 19 5.84 -12.16 -2.40
N ILE A 20 4.67 -11.63 -2.07
CA ILE A 20 3.76 -11.03 -3.03
C ILE A 20 4.12 -9.56 -3.19
N VAL A 21 4.33 -9.09 -4.41
CA VAL A 21 4.79 -7.72 -4.70
C VAL A 21 3.95 -7.12 -5.82
N GLU A 22 3.52 -5.86 -5.69
CA GLU A 22 2.85 -5.16 -6.80
C GLU A 22 3.82 -4.84 -7.95
N SER A 23 3.33 -4.90 -9.20
CA SER A 23 4.07 -4.55 -10.43
C SER A 23 4.65 -3.13 -10.42
N ARG A 24 4.06 -2.23 -9.64
CA ARG A 24 4.51 -0.84 -9.45
C ARG A 24 5.81 -0.72 -8.65
N VAL A 25 6.23 -1.79 -7.96
CA VAL A 25 7.61 -1.86 -7.45
C VAL A 25 8.56 -1.98 -8.64
N PRO A 26 9.57 -1.09 -8.77
CA PRO A 26 10.43 -1.06 -9.95
C PRO A 26 11.03 -2.42 -10.29
N GLU A 27 11.04 -2.76 -11.57
CA GLU A 27 11.49 -4.07 -12.03
C GLU A 27 12.92 -4.41 -11.58
N GLY A 28 13.83 -3.44 -11.64
CA GLY A 28 15.21 -3.65 -11.18
C GLY A 28 15.29 -4.03 -9.69
N VAL A 29 14.36 -3.56 -8.86
CA VAL A 29 14.26 -3.94 -7.44
C VAL A 29 13.76 -5.38 -7.31
N ARG A 30 12.70 -5.75 -8.04
CA ARG A 30 12.17 -7.13 -8.07
C ARG A 30 13.26 -8.13 -8.50
N GLN A 31 13.94 -7.87 -9.62
CA GLN A 31 15.02 -8.72 -10.10
C GLN A 31 16.21 -8.80 -9.13
N ALA A 32 16.53 -7.70 -8.43
CA ALA A 32 17.59 -7.69 -7.43
C ALA A 32 17.22 -8.50 -6.17
N LEU A 33 15.93 -8.64 -5.85
CA LEU A 33 15.45 -9.50 -4.77
C LEU A 33 15.45 -10.97 -5.21
N GLU A 34 15.02 -11.28 -6.44
CA GLU A 34 15.11 -12.64 -7.00
C GLU A 34 16.55 -13.16 -7.01
N ARG A 35 17.52 -12.33 -7.43
CA ARG A 35 18.96 -12.68 -7.36
C ARG A 35 19.47 -12.93 -5.94
N ARG A 36 18.77 -12.45 -4.91
CA ARG A 36 19.08 -12.73 -3.50
C ARG A 36 18.33 -13.96 -2.96
N GLY A 37 17.56 -14.65 -3.80
CA GLY A 37 16.84 -15.87 -3.46
C GLY A 37 15.38 -15.67 -3.03
N HIS A 38 14.81 -14.49 -3.25
CA HIS A 38 13.37 -14.29 -3.04
C HIS A 38 12.55 -14.92 -4.18
N ASP A 39 11.46 -15.59 -3.81
CA ASP A 39 10.47 -16.11 -4.76
C ASP A 39 9.34 -15.07 -4.87
N ILE A 40 9.34 -14.30 -5.97
CA ILE A 40 8.47 -13.12 -6.10
C ILE A 40 7.22 -13.48 -6.92
N ASP A 41 6.06 -13.40 -6.26
CA ASP A 41 4.76 -13.40 -6.92
C ASP A 41 4.37 -11.95 -7.27
N VAL A 42 4.47 -11.60 -8.55
CA VAL A 42 4.14 -10.25 -9.04
C VAL A 42 2.65 -10.13 -9.32
N GLN A 43 1.99 -9.24 -8.58
CA GLN A 43 0.57 -8.91 -8.73
C GLN A 43 0.38 -7.60 -9.50
N SER A 44 -0.82 -7.38 -10.03
CA SER A 44 -1.16 -6.16 -10.78
C SER A 44 -1.06 -4.88 -9.94
N ASP A 45 -1.11 -3.74 -10.63
CA ASP A 45 -1.20 -2.43 -10.02
C ASP A 45 -2.40 -2.35 -9.06
N PHE A 46 -2.18 -1.76 -7.88
CA PHE A 46 -3.19 -1.64 -6.83
C PHE A 46 -3.88 -2.98 -6.49
N SER A 47 -3.10 -4.06 -6.39
CA SER A 47 -3.64 -5.38 -6.07
C SER A 47 -4.28 -5.41 -4.69
N ASN A 48 -5.43 -6.06 -4.60
CA ASN A 48 -6.15 -6.26 -3.35
C ASN A 48 -5.43 -7.17 -2.33
N MET A 49 -4.39 -7.89 -2.78
CA MET A 49 -3.61 -8.82 -1.97
C MET A 49 -2.72 -8.10 -0.93
N VAL A 50 -2.35 -6.84 -1.16
CA VAL A 50 -1.40 -6.09 -0.30
C VAL A 50 -2.09 -5.16 0.71
N GLY A 51 -3.33 -5.47 1.07
CA GLY A 51 -4.11 -4.75 2.09
C GLY A 51 -4.80 -3.47 1.59
N GLY A 52 -5.59 -2.85 2.47
CA GLY A 52 -6.39 -1.65 2.18
C GLY A 52 -6.47 -0.72 3.39
N GLY A 53 -5.45 0.11 3.58
CA GLY A 53 -5.33 0.97 4.76
C GLY A 53 -6.24 2.20 4.73
N GLN A 54 -6.60 2.71 5.90
CA GLN A 54 -7.33 3.98 6.05
C GLN A 54 -6.60 4.83 7.08
N ALA A 55 -6.51 6.14 6.87
CA ALA A 55 -5.76 7.02 7.75
C ALA A 55 -6.45 8.37 7.92
N VAL A 56 -6.33 8.91 9.14
CA VAL A 56 -6.72 10.29 9.49
C VAL A 56 -5.52 10.94 10.18
N MET A 57 -5.24 12.19 9.83
CA MET A 57 -4.20 13.02 10.45
C MET A 57 -4.82 14.33 10.90
N HIS A 58 -4.66 14.65 12.18
CA HIS A 58 -5.09 15.93 12.75
C HIS A 58 -3.92 16.93 12.76
N ASP A 59 -4.08 18.05 12.05
CA ASP A 59 -3.19 19.19 12.14
C ASP A 59 -3.78 20.22 13.10
N ALA A 60 -3.31 20.19 14.35
CA ALA A 60 -3.79 21.07 15.42
C ALA A 60 -3.47 22.55 15.17
N ARG A 61 -2.39 22.86 14.42
CA ARG A 61 -2.00 24.24 14.12
C ARG A 61 -2.93 24.84 13.08
N ALA A 62 -3.19 24.11 12.00
CA ALA A 62 -4.12 24.51 10.96
C ALA A 62 -5.59 24.35 11.35
N LYS A 63 -5.87 23.55 12.39
CA LYS A 63 -7.22 23.08 12.78
C LYS A 63 -7.92 22.32 11.66
N VAL A 64 -7.15 21.48 10.94
CA VAL A 64 -7.64 20.71 9.78
C VAL A 64 -7.44 19.22 10.04
N ASN A 65 -8.41 18.41 9.63
CA ASN A 65 -8.31 16.96 9.57
C ASN A 65 -8.10 16.53 8.12
N TYR A 66 -7.03 15.78 7.86
CA TYR A 66 -6.76 15.17 6.56
C TYR A 66 -7.13 13.69 6.61
N GLY A 67 -7.79 13.20 5.57
CA GLY A 67 -8.11 11.79 5.39
C GLY A 67 -7.36 11.17 4.22
N GLY A 68 -7.11 9.88 4.29
CA GLY A 68 -6.61 9.07 3.18
C GLY A 68 -7.33 7.74 3.14
N SER A 69 -7.77 7.35 1.94
CA SER A 69 -8.37 6.06 1.69
C SER A 69 -7.57 5.32 0.62
N ASP A 70 -7.33 4.03 0.86
CA ASP A 70 -6.59 3.21 -0.08
C ASP A 70 -7.39 2.96 -1.36
N PRO A 71 -6.88 3.34 -2.55
CA PRO A 71 -7.59 3.14 -3.81
C PRO A 71 -7.76 1.66 -4.19
N ARG A 72 -7.14 0.72 -3.45
CA ARG A 72 -7.35 -0.71 -3.63
C ARG A 72 -8.73 -1.18 -3.15
N LYS A 73 -9.41 -0.39 -2.31
CA LYS A 73 -10.71 -0.73 -1.71
C LYS A 73 -11.76 0.31 -2.11
N ASP A 74 -13.02 -0.06 -1.98
CA ASP A 74 -14.18 0.78 -2.32
C ASP A 74 -14.44 1.92 -1.31
N GLY A 75 -13.51 2.16 -0.38
CA GLY A 75 -13.64 3.16 0.66
C GLY A 75 -13.37 4.59 0.17
N ALA A 76 -13.79 5.57 0.97
CA ALA A 76 -13.51 6.97 0.73
C ALA A 76 -13.19 7.72 2.03
N ALA A 77 -12.36 8.75 1.94
CA ALA A 77 -12.14 9.71 3.01
C ALA A 77 -13.07 10.91 2.78
N ILE A 78 -14.11 11.04 3.61
CA ILE A 78 -15.16 12.06 3.46
C ILE A 78 -14.97 13.14 4.54
N PRO A 79 -14.95 14.43 4.18
CA PRO A 79 -14.90 15.51 5.17
C PRO A 79 -16.20 15.59 5.96
N GLU A 80 -16.10 16.04 7.21
CA GLU A 80 -17.27 16.34 8.03
C GLU A 80 -18.11 17.45 7.36
N PRO A 81 -19.45 17.29 7.27
CA PRO A 81 -20.32 18.33 6.73
C PRO A 81 -20.38 19.55 7.67
N ILE A 82 -20.47 20.74 7.08
CA ILE A 82 -20.75 21.97 7.83
C ILE A 82 -22.26 21.99 8.09
N LEU A 83 -22.65 21.87 9.36
CA LEU A 83 -24.03 22.05 9.81
C LEU A 83 -24.47 23.51 9.77
#